data_AF-A0A2A4T4A2-F1
#
_entry.id   AF-A0A2A4T4A2-F1
#
_cell.length_a   1.000
_cell.length_b   1.000
_cell.length_c   1.000
_cell.angle_alpha   90.00
_cell.angle_beta   90.00
_cell.angle_gamma   90.00
#
_symmetry.space_group_name_H-M   'P 1'
#
loop_
_entity.id
_entity.type
_entity.pdbx_description
1 polymer ?
#
loop_
_entity_poly.entity_id
_entity_poly.type
_entity_poly.pdbx_seq_one_letter_code
_entity_poly.pdbx_strand_id
1 'polypeptide(L)'
;MIVEGQIFEITVRANTLKYYNDLGYGVKIAEKLPIPTEHLSKGSHVKIKCSCDICGNPKETIYRDYLQSFNNGGKYCCSTKCNQFKNKITNLERHGVENIFQSEIIKDKIKQTNLKNFGVEHNSQREGFGDMVKQTKLENHGDENFNNNQKAKETTLERHGDENYRNMEKSRQTKLENHGDENYVNIEKMKQTNLKNLGVEFPFQSEKIQYKCRQTCFENHGVKNPFQIPEIIDTIFETRWGLTHDEYLESLPDFKLYRNRVLFFTRKQPTHLLENIEKRSNYDHHLDHMFTIYEGFKQNICPYIIGNIINLEMLTSEDNRSKHIDCSQTKEQLFEKYDNRQNLLEQLIKDYNKKQSLII
;
A
#
# COMPACT_ATOMS: atom_id res chain seq x y z
N MET A 1 -15.80 -36.92 -27.66
CA MET A 1 -16.42 -37.84 -28.64
C MET A 1 -15.60 -39.11 -28.85
N ILE A 2 -16.23 -40.29 -28.85
CA ILE A 2 -15.57 -41.56 -29.20
C ILE A 2 -15.38 -41.62 -30.73
N VAL A 3 -14.26 -42.16 -31.21
CA VAL A 3 -14.07 -42.42 -32.65
C VAL A 3 -14.98 -43.59 -33.06
N GLU A 4 -15.85 -43.37 -34.05
CA GLU A 4 -16.83 -44.38 -34.51
C GLU A 4 -16.18 -45.63 -35.09
N GLY A 5 -16.88 -46.77 -35.02
CA GLY A 5 -16.45 -48.04 -35.63
C GLY A 5 -15.35 -48.81 -34.89
N GLN A 6 -15.00 -48.42 -33.66
CA GLN A 6 -14.02 -49.17 -32.85
C GLN A 6 -14.61 -50.49 -32.32
N ILE A 7 -13.93 -51.59 -32.63
CA ILE A 7 -14.23 -52.95 -32.19
C ILE A 7 -13.08 -53.44 -31.30
N PHE A 8 -13.43 -54.07 -30.18
CA PHE A 8 -12.45 -54.56 -29.20
C PHE A 8 -12.66 -56.03 -28.91
N GLU A 9 -11.56 -56.78 -28.80
CA GLU A 9 -11.58 -58.18 -28.39
C GLU A 9 -11.71 -58.26 -26.86
N ILE A 10 -12.81 -58.83 -26.38
CA ILE A 10 -13.10 -58.95 -24.94
C ILE A 10 -13.24 -60.41 -24.57
N THR A 11 -12.57 -60.81 -23.50
CA THR A 11 -12.76 -62.11 -22.86
C THR A 11 -13.95 -62.07 -21.92
N VAL A 12 -14.96 -62.91 -22.18
CA VAL A 12 -16.14 -63.02 -21.32
C VAL A 12 -15.77 -63.63 -19.98
N ARG A 13 -16.11 -62.92 -18.90
CA ARG A 13 -15.91 -63.37 -17.51
C ARG A 13 -17.27 -63.73 -16.92
N ALA A 14 -17.27 -64.50 -15.83
CA ALA A 14 -18.51 -64.92 -15.16
C ALA A 14 -19.42 -63.73 -14.79
N ASN A 15 -18.85 -62.59 -14.39
CA ASN A 15 -19.58 -61.37 -14.04
C ASN A 15 -20.11 -60.56 -15.24
N THR A 16 -19.61 -60.80 -16.46
CA THR A 16 -20.06 -60.12 -17.68
C THR A 16 -20.87 -61.03 -18.61
N LEU A 17 -20.92 -62.34 -18.32
CA LEU A 17 -21.64 -63.35 -19.10
C LEU A 17 -23.12 -63.00 -19.31
N LYS A 18 -23.84 -62.68 -18.23
CA LYS A 18 -25.26 -62.32 -18.29
C LYS A 18 -25.50 -61.10 -19.19
N TYR A 19 -24.67 -60.06 -19.03
CA TYR A 19 -24.77 -58.82 -19.79
C TYR A 19 -24.64 -59.04 -21.31
N TYR A 20 -23.65 -59.84 -21.75
CA TYR A 20 -23.47 -60.09 -23.18
C TYR A 20 -24.51 -61.07 -23.75
N ASN A 21 -24.97 -62.06 -22.98
CA ASN A 21 -26.08 -62.93 -23.39
C ASN A 21 -27.40 -62.14 -23.56
N ASP A 22 -27.69 -61.20 -22.65
CA ASP A 22 -28.87 -60.31 -22.73
C ASP A 22 -28.81 -59.41 -23.99
N LEU A 23 -27.61 -59.08 -24.47
CA LEU A 23 -27.38 -58.34 -25.72
C LEU A 23 -27.44 -59.23 -26.98
N GLY A 24 -27.71 -60.54 -26.85
CA GLY A 24 -27.84 -61.48 -27.96
C GLY A 24 -26.56 -62.18 -28.40
N TYR A 25 -25.44 -61.97 -27.68
CA TYR A 25 -24.21 -62.72 -27.91
C TYR A 25 -24.31 -64.03 -27.12
N GLY A 26 -24.72 -65.14 -27.75
CA GLY A 26 -24.82 -66.46 -27.09
C GLY A 26 -23.45 -67.09 -26.83
N VAL A 27 -22.82 -66.74 -25.69
CA VAL A 27 -21.36 -66.93 -25.49
C VAL A 27 -21.02 -67.70 -24.22
N LYS A 28 -19.86 -68.37 -24.21
CA LYS A 28 -19.37 -69.14 -23.07
C LYS A 28 -18.29 -68.38 -22.29
N ILE A 29 -18.07 -68.78 -21.04
CA ILE A 29 -17.02 -68.20 -20.19
C ILE A 29 -15.64 -68.44 -20.85
N ALA A 30 -14.77 -67.43 -20.77
CA ALA A 30 -13.43 -67.40 -21.38
C ALA A 30 -13.39 -67.32 -22.91
N GLU A 31 -14.55 -67.19 -23.57
CA GLU A 31 -14.63 -66.92 -25.01
C GLU A 31 -14.24 -65.47 -25.32
N LYS A 32 -13.55 -65.28 -26.45
CA LYS A 32 -13.12 -63.96 -26.95
C LYS A 32 -14.08 -63.49 -28.02
N LEU A 33 -14.61 -62.28 -27.87
CA LEU A 33 -15.62 -61.73 -28.78
C LEU A 33 -15.19 -60.36 -29.30
N PRO A 34 -15.40 -60.08 -30.59
CA PRO A 34 -15.33 -58.73 -31.13
C PRO A 34 -16.59 -57.95 -30.72
N ILE A 35 -16.43 -56.98 -29.81
CA ILE A 35 -17.53 -56.16 -29.29
C ILE A 35 -17.34 -54.71 -29.76
N PRO A 36 -18.35 -54.09 -30.41
CA PRO A 36 -18.31 -52.68 -30.76
C PRO A 36 -18.37 -51.81 -29.50
N THR A 37 -17.88 -50.57 -29.60
CA THR A 37 -17.79 -49.65 -28.44
C THR A 37 -19.14 -49.44 -27.72
N GLU A 38 -20.25 -49.43 -28.46
CA GLU A 38 -21.62 -49.25 -27.96
C GLU A 38 -22.07 -50.38 -27.02
N HIS A 39 -21.54 -51.58 -27.23
CA HIS A 39 -21.90 -52.76 -26.45
C HIS A 39 -20.91 -53.00 -25.29
N LEU A 40 -19.91 -52.14 -25.10
CA LEU A 40 -19.02 -52.22 -23.95
C LEU A 40 -19.79 -52.00 -22.64
N SER A 41 -19.56 -52.88 -21.67
CA SER A 41 -20.07 -52.67 -20.31
C SER A 41 -19.58 -51.34 -19.73
N LYS A 42 -20.43 -50.63 -18.97
CA LYS A 42 -20.12 -49.30 -18.40
C LYS A 42 -18.85 -49.27 -17.53
N GLY A 43 -18.46 -50.40 -16.94
CA GLY A 43 -17.25 -50.55 -16.12
C GLY A 43 -16.03 -51.09 -16.87
N SER A 44 -16.08 -51.16 -18.22
CA SER A 44 -15.01 -51.75 -19.02
C SER A 44 -13.70 -50.96 -18.90
N HIS A 45 -12.59 -51.68 -18.71
CA HIS A 45 -11.23 -51.13 -18.65
C HIS A 45 -10.53 -51.09 -20.02
N VAL A 46 -11.28 -51.35 -21.10
CA VAL A 46 -10.77 -51.29 -22.47
C VAL A 46 -10.35 -49.85 -22.80
N LYS A 47 -9.17 -49.72 -23.42
CA LYS A 47 -8.66 -48.44 -23.91
C LYS A 47 -9.32 -48.10 -25.24
N ILE A 48 -9.97 -46.94 -25.30
CA ILE A 48 -10.63 -46.40 -26.48
C ILE A 48 -9.89 -45.18 -26.98
N LYS A 49 -9.96 -44.93 -28.28
CA LYS A 49 -9.57 -43.64 -28.88
C LYS A 49 -10.78 -42.70 -28.86
N CYS A 50 -10.59 -41.50 -28.35
CA CYS A 50 -11.62 -40.47 -28.26
C CYS A 50 -11.00 -39.08 -28.48
N SER A 51 -11.81 -38.09 -28.84
CA SER A 51 -11.43 -36.67 -28.93
C SER A 51 -12.08 -35.87 -27.80
N CYS A 52 -11.39 -34.83 -27.35
CA CYS A 52 -11.93 -33.86 -26.39
C CYS A 52 -13.06 -33.04 -27.02
N ASP A 53 -14.22 -32.93 -26.37
CA ASP A 53 -15.35 -32.12 -26.88
C ASP A 53 -15.11 -30.60 -26.73
N ILE A 54 -14.04 -30.19 -26.03
CA ILE A 54 -13.68 -28.78 -25.82
C ILE A 54 -12.57 -28.32 -26.76
N CYS A 55 -11.52 -29.11 -26.94
CA CYS A 55 -10.34 -28.71 -27.72
C CYS A 55 -10.07 -29.59 -28.95
N GLY A 56 -10.89 -30.62 -29.20
CA GLY A 56 -10.73 -31.55 -30.33
C GLY A 56 -9.55 -32.52 -30.23
N ASN A 57 -8.61 -32.32 -29.29
CA ASN A 57 -7.40 -33.15 -29.22
C ASN A 57 -7.74 -34.64 -29.05
N PRO A 58 -7.12 -35.52 -29.86
CA PRO A 58 -7.28 -36.96 -29.73
C PRO A 58 -6.56 -37.46 -28.47
N LYS A 59 -7.15 -38.45 -27.81
CA LYS A 59 -6.63 -39.07 -26.60
C LYS A 59 -7.07 -40.52 -26.52
N GLU A 60 -6.18 -41.37 -26.01
CA GLU A 60 -6.51 -42.73 -25.62
C GLU A 60 -6.83 -42.78 -24.13
N THR A 61 -7.98 -43.33 -23.77
CA THR A 61 -8.46 -43.38 -22.37
C THR A 61 -9.25 -44.64 -22.11
N ILE A 62 -9.50 -44.97 -20.85
CA ILE A 62 -10.30 -46.13 -20.48
C ILE A 62 -11.79 -45.82 -20.68
N TYR A 63 -12.57 -46.74 -21.25
CA TYR A 63 -14.00 -46.54 -21.52
C TYR A 63 -14.80 -46.10 -20.29
N ARG A 64 -14.57 -46.73 -19.13
CA ARG A 64 -15.18 -46.30 -17.85
C ARG A 64 -14.88 -44.84 -17.52
N ASP A 65 -13.63 -44.41 -17.66
CA ASP A 65 -13.20 -43.06 -17.30
C ASP A 65 -13.74 -42.03 -18.30
N TYR A 66 -13.85 -42.40 -19.58
CA TYR A 66 -14.58 -41.63 -20.60
C TYR A 66 -16.04 -41.42 -20.16
N LEU A 67 -16.75 -42.49 -19.82
CA LEU A 67 -18.14 -42.43 -19.39
C LEU A 67 -18.31 -41.58 -18.13
N GLN A 68 -17.42 -41.68 -17.15
CA GLN A 68 -17.48 -40.85 -15.95
C GLN A 68 -17.36 -39.36 -16.29
N SER A 69 -16.42 -39.00 -17.17
CA SER A 69 -16.23 -37.63 -17.65
C SER A 69 -17.41 -37.13 -18.47
N PHE A 70 -17.96 -37.99 -19.33
CA PHE A 70 -19.10 -37.70 -20.21
C PHE A 70 -20.41 -37.56 -19.42
N ASN A 71 -20.70 -38.46 -18.48
CA ASN A 71 -21.90 -38.39 -17.63
C ASN A 71 -21.92 -37.11 -16.79
N ASN A 72 -20.75 -36.58 -16.43
CA ASN A 72 -20.62 -35.31 -15.75
C ASN A 72 -20.69 -34.12 -16.75
N GLY A 73 -21.88 -33.86 -17.29
CA GLY A 73 -22.17 -32.68 -18.12
C GLY A 73 -22.22 -32.93 -19.64
N GLY A 74 -22.36 -34.18 -20.07
CA GLY A 74 -22.59 -34.58 -21.47
C GLY A 74 -21.40 -34.37 -22.41
N LYS A 75 -20.21 -34.05 -21.89
CA LYS A 75 -19.02 -33.66 -22.67
C LYS A 75 -17.77 -34.27 -22.03
N TYR A 76 -16.97 -34.97 -22.83
CA TYR A 76 -15.67 -35.52 -22.45
C TYR A 76 -14.57 -34.44 -22.55
N CYS A 77 -13.72 -34.37 -21.52
CA CYS A 77 -12.58 -33.45 -21.46
C CYS A 77 -11.26 -34.20 -21.32
N CYS A 78 -10.23 -33.80 -22.08
CA CYS A 78 -8.93 -34.47 -22.07
C CYS A 78 -7.99 -34.03 -20.92
N SER A 79 -8.27 -32.89 -20.28
CA SER A 79 -7.40 -32.27 -19.27
C SER A 79 -8.18 -31.42 -18.27
N THR A 80 -7.53 -31.08 -17.14
CA THR A 80 -8.08 -30.16 -16.12
C THR A 80 -8.44 -28.80 -16.71
N LYS A 81 -7.63 -28.28 -17.65
CA LYS A 81 -7.91 -27.00 -18.33
C LYS A 81 -9.21 -27.08 -19.14
N CYS A 82 -9.37 -28.12 -19.96
CA CYS A 82 -10.63 -28.32 -20.71
C CYS A 82 -11.83 -28.52 -19.78
N ASN A 83 -11.63 -29.17 -18.64
CA ASN A 83 -12.70 -29.33 -17.64
C ASN A 83 -13.11 -27.99 -17.01
N GLN A 84 -12.16 -27.07 -16.78
CA GLN A 84 -12.47 -25.72 -16.32
C GLN A 84 -13.31 -24.94 -17.35
N PHE A 85 -12.95 -25.02 -18.64
CA PHE A 85 -13.76 -24.43 -19.72
C PHE A 85 -15.14 -25.05 -19.82
N LYS A 86 -15.24 -26.39 -19.74
CA LYS A 86 -16.52 -27.09 -19.67
C LYS A 86 -17.39 -26.55 -18.52
N ASN A 87 -16.82 -26.43 -17.31
CA ASN A 87 -17.54 -25.93 -16.15
C ASN A 87 -18.06 -24.50 -16.36
N LYS A 88 -17.29 -23.61 -17.00
CA LYS A 88 -17.77 -22.26 -17.32
C LYS A 88 -18.97 -22.29 -18.27
N ILE A 89 -18.89 -23.09 -19.33
CA ILE A 89 -19.96 -23.24 -20.31
C ILE A 89 -21.21 -23.83 -19.64
N THR A 90 -21.07 -24.91 -18.86
CA THR A 90 -22.22 -25.54 -18.21
C THR A 90 -22.82 -24.66 -17.11
N ASN A 91 -22.01 -23.86 -16.41
CA ASN A 91 -22.52 -22.87 -15.46
C ASN A 91 -23.30 -21.76 -16.18
N LEU A 92 -22.81 -21.28 -17.33
CA LEU A 92 -23.54 -20.31 -18.16
C LEU A 92 -24.87 -20.90 -18.65
N GLU A 93 -24.87 -22.12 -19.18
CA GLU A 93 -26.07 -22.81 -19.66
C GLU A 93 -27.12 -23.02 -18.54
N ARG A 94 -26.69 -23.38 -17.31
CA ARG A 94 -27.61 -23.74 -16.21
C ARG A 94 -27.99 -22.58 -15.29
N HIS A 95 -27.11 -21.60 -15.14
CA HIS A 95 -27.22 -20.55 -14.12
C HIS A 95 -27.02 -19.14 -14.68
N GLY A 96 -26.73 -18.99 -15.97
CA GLY A 96 -26.54 -17.68 -16.62
C GLY A 96 -25.26 -16.95 -16.23
N VAL A 97 -24.35 -17.58 -15.49
CA VAL A 97 -23.10 -16.98 -14.99
C VAL A 97 -21.93 -17.93 -15.19
N GLU A 98 -20.72 -17.40 -15.45
CA GLU A 98 -19.52 -18.25 -15.60
C GLU A 98 -19.10 -18.93 -14.30
N ASN A 99 -19.15 -18.16 -13.20
CA ASN A 99 -18.81 -18.64 -11.89
C ASN A 99 -20.08 -18.86 -11.09
N ILE A 100 -20.31 -20.08 -10.61
CA ILE A 100 -21.51 -20.45 -9.87
C ILE A 100 -21.75 -19.59 -8.62
N PHE A 101 -20.69 -19.07 -8.00
CA PHE A 101 -20.80 -18.17 -6.85
C PHE A 101 -21.29 -16.77 -7.19
N GLN A 102 -21.37 -16.41 -8.48
CA GLN A 102 -22.02 -15.18 -8.94
C GLN A 102 -23.54 -15.35 -9.04
N SER A 103 -24.05 -16.58 -9.11
CA SER A 103 -25.49 -16.84 -9.23
C SER A 103 -26.21 -16.47 -7.94
N GLU A 104 -27.18 -15.56 -8.02
CA GLU A 104 -27.98 -15.14 -6.86
C GLU A 104 -28.73 -16.33 -6.22
N ILE A 105 -29.22 -17.26 -7.04
CA ILE A 105 -29.89 -18.50 -6.57
C ILE A 105 -28.96 -19.31 -5.65
N ILE A 106 -27.67 -19.39 -5.99
CA ILE A 106 -26.68 -20.14 -5.22
C ILE A 106 -26.27 -19.38 -3.97
N LYS A 107 -26.08 -18.06 -4.06
CA LYS A 107 -25.81 -17.20 -2.89
C LYS A 107 -26.93 -17.33 -1.85
N ASP A 108 -28.18 -17.31 -2.28
CA ASP A 108 -29.32 -17.44 -1.36
C ASP A 108 -29.41 -18.83 -0.72
N LYS A 109 -29.11 -19.90 -1.46
CA LYS A 109 -29.01 -21.25 -0.87
C LYS A 109 -27.92 -21.34 0.19
N ILE A 110 -26.77 -20.70 -0.04
CA ILE A 110 -25.68 -20.63 0.93
C ILE A 110 -26.14 -19.87 2.18
N LYS A 111 -26.77 -18.69 2.00
CA LYS A 111 -27.33 -17.91 3.12
C LYS A 111 -28.36 -18.70 3.92
N GLN A 112 -29.32 -19.34 3.27
CA GLN A 112 -30.34 -20.15 3.94
C GLN A 112 -29.72 -21.32 4.72
N THR A 113 -28.71 -21.97 4.16
CA THR A 113 -27.99 -23.05 4.85
C THR A 113 -27.25 -22.54 6.08
N ASN A 114 -26.58 -21.38 5.98
CA ASN A 114 -25.90 -20.76 7.11
C ASN A 114 -26.90 -20.29 8.19
N LEU A 115 -28.03 -19.70 7.79
CA LEU A 115 -29.10 -19.31 8.71
C LEU A 115 -29.66 -20.53 9.45
N LYS A 116 -29.91 -21.64 8.74
CA LYS A 116 -30.40 -22.89 9.35
C LYS A 116 -29.40 -23.46 10.37
N ASN A 117 -28.12 -23.47 10.06
CA ASN A 117 -27.11 -24.15 10.88
C ASN A 117 -26.57 -23.25 12.00
N PHE A 118 -26.51 -21.94 11.78
CA PHE A 118 -25.77 -21.00 12.64
C PHE A 118 -26.58 -19.75 13.02
N GLY A 119 -27.80 -19.57 12.52
CA GLY A 119 -28.62 -18.39 12.80
C GLY A 119 -28.13 -17.08 12.18
N VAL A 120 -27.06 -17.11 11.37
CA VAL A 120 -26.44 -15.95 10.74
C VAL A 120 -26.24 -16.18 9.24
N GLU A 121 -26.20 -15.12 8.43
CA GLU A 121 -26.04 -15.25 6.96
C GLU A 121 -24.65 -15.73 6.56
N HIS A 122 -23.64 -15.32 7.33
CA HIS A 122 -22.25 -15.70 7.10
C HIS A 122 -21.67 -16.36 8.35
N ASN A 123 -21.00 -17.50 8.20
CA ASN A 123 -20.37 -18.21 9.30
C ASN A 123 -19.34 -17.35 10.07
N SER A 124 -18.77 -16.30 9.46
CA SER A 124 -17.88 -15.36 10.16
C SER A 124 -18.59 -14.41 11.12
N GLN A 125 -19.91 -14.26 11.01
CA GLN A 125 -20.72 -13.40 11.88
C GLN A 125 -21.16 -14.09 13.18
N ARG A 126 -21.01 -15.42 13.26
CA ARG A 126 -21.37 -16.15 14.48
C ARG A 126 -20.50 -15.68 15.65
N GLU A 127 -21.09 -15.66 16.82
CA GLU A 127 -20.38 -15.36 18.06
C GLU A 127 -19.21 -16.34 18.27
N GLY A 128 -18.08 -15.84 18.76
CA GLY A 128 -16.88 -16.64 19.03
C GLY A 128 -16.07 -17.10 17.81
N PHE A 129 -16.46 -16.77 16.57
CA PHE A 129 -15.66 -17.13 15.40
C PHE A 129 -14.27 -16.49 15.40
N GLY A 130 -14.18 -15.22 15.81
CA GLY A 130 -12.91 -14.51 15.93
C GLY A 130 -11.96 -15.19 16.92
N ASP A 131 -12.49 -15.60 18.08
CA ASP A 131 -11.71 -16.27 19.13
C ASP A 131 -11.27 -17.66 18.68
N MET A 132 -12.14 -18.41 18.00
CA MET A 132 -11.78 -19.69 17.37
C MET A 132 -10.61 -19.51 16.38
N VAL A 133 -10.63 -18.48 15.54
CA VAL A 133 -9.53 -18.21 14.59
C VAL A 133 -8.24 -17.88 15.32
N LYS A 134 -8.29 -17.05 16.37
CA LYS A 134 -7.11 -16.72 17.21
C LYS A 134 -6.54 -17.97 17.89
N GLN A 135 -7.41 -18.79 18.47
CA GLN A 135 -7.03 -20.04 19.12
C GLN A 135 -6.35 -21.00 18.15
N THR A 136 -6.92 -21.21 16.96
CA THR A 136 -6.30 -22.06 15.94
C THR A 136 -4.94 -21.53 15.48
N LYS A 137 -4.76 -20.21 15.39
CA LYS A 137 -3.45 -19.62 15.08
C LYS A 137 -2.44 -19.82 16.21
N LEU A 138 -2.88 -19.64 17.45
CA LEU A 138 -2.07 -19.87 18.64
C LEU A 138 -1.63 -21.34 18.73
N GLU A 139 -2.54 -22.30 18.51
CA GLU A 139 -2.24 -23.74 18.53
C GLU A 139 -1.25 -24.16 17.44
N ASN A 140 -1.44 -23.66 16.22
CA ASN A 140 -0.60 -24.08 15.09
C ASN A 140 0.72 -23.30 14.97
N HIS A 141 0.79 -22.07 15.50
CA HIS A 141 1.89 -21.14 15.24
C HIS A 141 2.43 -20.43 16.49
N GLY A 142 1.86 -20.64 17.67
CA GLY A 142 2.31 -20.03 18.93
C GLY A 142 1.97 -18.53 19.08
N ASP A 143 1.25 -17.95 18.12
CA ASP A 143 0.85 -16.52 18.13
C ASP A 143 -0.59 -16.38 17.59
N GLU A 144 -1.48 -15.77 18.37
CA GLU A 144 -2.88 -15.49 17.97
C GLU A 144 -3.00 -14.52 16.79
N ASN A 145 -2.00 -13.66 16.60
CA ASN A 145 -1.92 -12.67 15.54
C ASN A 145 -1.00 -13.11 14.40
N PHE A 146 -0.58 -14.38 14.39
CA PHE A 146 0.35 -14.91 13.41
C PHE A 146 -0.04 -14.51 11.99
N ASN A 147 0.89 -13.83 11.34
CA ASN A 147 0.88 -13.55 9.92
C ASN A 147 2.16 -14.17 9.33
N ASN A 148 2.05 -14.82 8.17
CA ASN A 148 3.22 -15.43 7.54
C ASN A 148 3.97 -14.39 6.70
N ASN A 149 4.37 -13.29 7.34
CA ASN A 149 5.03 -12.15 6.69
C ASN A 149 6.33 -12.56 6.02
N GLN A 150 7.10 -13.47 6.65
CA GLN A 150 8.35 -13.94 6.09
C GLN A 150 8.14 -14.68 4.76
N LYS A 151 7.22 -15.65 4.71
CA LYS A 151 6.88 -16.34 3.46
C LYS A 151 6.28 -15.40 2.41
N ALA A 152 5.55 -14.36 2.84
CA ALA A 152 5.04 -13.34 1.92
C ALA A 152 6.20 -12.56 1.26
N LYS A 153 7.21 -12.15 2.03
CA LYS A 153 8.42 -11.51 1.49
C LYS A 153 9.20 -12.43 0.56
N GLU A 154 9.44 -13.68 0.97
CA GLU A 154 10.16 -14.69 0.17
C GLU A 154 9.48 -14.93 -1.18
N THR A 155 8.16 -15.15 -1.19
CA THR A 155 7.42 -15.39 -2.44
C THR A 155 7.31 -14.14 -3.31
N THR A 156 7.38 -12.94 -2.74
CA THR A 156 7.43 -11.69 -3.50
C THR A 156 8.79 -11.52 -4.17
N LEU A 157 9.87 -11.78 -3.42
CA LEU A 157 11.24 -11.81 -3.92
C LEU A 157 11.42 -12.86 -5.02
N GLU A 158 10.91 -14.08 -4.84
CA GLU A 158 10.99 -15.16 -5.84
C GLU A 158 10.31 -14.78 -7.16
N ARG A 159 9.13 -14.15 -7.10
CA ARG A 159 8.36 -13.81 -8.30
C ARG A 159 8.81 -12.54 -9.00
N HIS A 160 9.36 -11.59 -8.25
CA HIS A 160 9.56 -10.22 -8.72
C HIS A 160 11.00 -9.70 -8.56
N GLY A 161 11.89 -10.46 -7.90
CA GLY A 161 13.27 -10.06 -7.63
C GLY A 161 13.42 -8.99 -6.54
N ASP A 162 12.33 -8.57 -5.90
CA ASP A 162 12.31 -7.56 -4.83
C ASP A 162 11.29 -7.97 -3.75
N GLU A 163 11.72 -8.05 -2.48
CA GLU A 163 10.85 -8.39 -1.34
C GLU A 163 9.76 -7.34 -1.07
N ASN A 164 9.96 -6.10 -1.52
CA ASN A 164 9.04 -4.98 -1.36
C ASN A 164 8.42 -4.56 -2.70
N TYR A 165 8.41 -5.46 -3.70
CA TYR A 165 7.94 -5.17 -5.04
C TYR A 165 6.55 -4.52 -5.03
N ARG A 166 6.44 -3.37 -5.72
CA ARG A 166 5.19 -2.67 -6.00
C ARG A 166 5.04 -2.47 -7.49
N ASN A 167 3.95 -2.98 -8.06
CA ASN A 167 3.61 -2.73 -9.46
C ASN A 167 2.98 -1.34 -9.61
N MET A 168 3.83 -0.31 -9.60
CA MET A 168 3.42 1.09 -9.73
C MET A 168 2.73 1.38 -11.06
N GLU A 169 3.18 0.73 -12.14
CA GLU A 169 2.63 0.91 -13.48
C GLU A 169 1.18 0.46 -13.55
N LYS A 170 0.90 -0.78 -13.11
CA LYS A 170 -0.47 -1.30 -13.06
C LYS A 170 -1.38 -0.48 -12.15
N SER A 171 -0.83 0.05 -11.05
CA SER A 171 -1.56 0.94 -10.15
C SER A 171 -1.98 2.23 -10.86
N ARG A 172 -1.06 2.89 -11.58
CA ARG A 172 -1.34 4.08 -12.39
C ARG A 172 -2.37 3.80 -13.48
N GLN A 173 -2.19 2.71 -14.23
CA GLN A 173 -3.11 2.30 -15.29
C GLN A 173 -4.53 2.11 -14.74
N THR A 174 -4.68 1.37 -13.64
CA THR A 174 -5.99 1.10 -13.03
C THR A 174 -6.67 2.39 -12.55
N LYS A 175 -5.90 3.36 -12.05
CA LYS A 175 -6.43 4.67 -11.65
C LYS A 175 -6.87 5.49 -12.86
N LEU A 176 -6.09 5.49 -13.93
CA LEU A 176 -6.44 6.16 -15.18
C LEU A 176 -7.72 5.55 -15.79
N GLU A 177 -7.84 4.23 -15.84
CA GLU A 177 -9.01 3.53 -16.38
C GLU A 177 -10.30 3.82 -15.58
N ASN A 178 -10.22 3.83 -14.25
CA ASN A 178 -11.39 3.98 -13.39
C ASN A 178 -11.76 5.43 -13.07
N HIS A 179 -10.78 6.34 -13.10
CA HIS A 179 -10.93 7.71 -12.61
C HIS A 179 -10.47 8.78 -13.60
N GLY A 180 -9.91 8.41 -14.75
CA GLY A 180 -9.40 9.35 -15.75
C GLY A 180 -8.10 10.07 -15.34
N ASP A 181 -7.50 9.72 -14.21
CA ASP A 181 -6.27 10.33 -13.69
C ASP A 181 -5.37 9.24 -13.08
N GLU A 182 -4.15 9.09 -13.60
CA GLU A 182 -3.15 8.12 -13.12
C GLU A 182 -2.70 8.37 -11.68
N ASN A 183 -2.81 9.61 -11.19
CA ASN A 183 -2.44 10.02 -9.85
C ASN A 183 -3.67 10.23 -8.96
N TYR A 184 -4.85 9.77 -9.37
CA TYR A 184 -6.09 9.95 -8.64
C TYR A 184 -5.95 9.62 -7.15
N VAL A 185 -6.41 10.56 -6.32
CA VAL A 185 -6.55 10.43 -4.87
C VAL A 185 -7.93 10.94 -4.46
N ASN A 186 -8.66 10.16 -3.67
CA ASN A 186 -9.96 10.57 -3.16
C ASN A 186 -9.81 11.45 -1.91
N ILE A 187 -9.40 12.70 -2.12
CA ILE A 187 -9.17 13.69 -1.06
C ILE A 187 -10.43 13.94 -0.24
N GLU A 188 -11.59 14.03 -0.91
CA GLU A 188 -12.85 14.35 -0.24
C GLU A 188 -13.28 13.26 0.75
N LYS A 189 -13.23 11.99 0.33
CA LYS A 189 -13.51 10.86 1.22
C LYS A 189 -12.50 10.77 2.38
N MET A 190 -11.24 11.09 2.12
CA MET A 190 -10.21 11.16 3.16
C MET A 190 -10.57 12.22 4.22
N LYS A 191 -10.90 13.44 3.78
CA LYS A 191 -11.30 14.55 4.68
C LYS A 191 -12.51 14.18 5.52
N GLN A 192 -13.57 13.64 4.92
CA GLN A 192 -14.79 13.22 5.62
C GLN A 192 -14.50 12.16 6.68
N THR A 193 -13.65 11.17 6.36
CA THR A 193 -13.26 10.11 7.30
C THR A 193 -12.44 10.65 8.45
N ASN A 194 -11.50 11.56 8.18
CA ASN A 194 -10.67 12.19 9.20
C ASN A 194 -11.50 13.11 10.11
N LEU A 195 -12.42 13.90 9.55
CA LEU A 195 -13.34 14.72 10.34
C LEU A 195 -14.19 13.86 11.28
N LYS A 196 -14.74 12.75 10.77
CA LYS A 196 -15.54 11.82 11.57
C LYS A 196 -14.74 11.19 12.73
N ASN A 197 -13.50 10.77 12.48
CA ASN A 197 -12.73 9.97 13.44
C ASN A 197 -11.80 10.80 14.34
N LEU A 198 -11.36 11.97 13.87
CA LEU A 198 -10.32 12.80 14.49
C LEU A 198 -10.75 14.26 14.69
N GLY A 199 -11.88 14.70 14.12
CA GLY A 199 -12.35 16.09 14.21
C GLY A 199 -11.56 17.09 13.35
N VAL A 200 -10.64 16.62 12.51
CA VAL A 200 -9.76 17.44 11.66
C VAL A 200 -9.72 16.89 10.24
N GLU A 201 -9.46 17.74 9.24
CA GLU A 201 -9.42 17.30 7.84
C GLU A 201 -8.18 16.45 7.54
N PHE A 202 -7.05 16.79 8.16
CA PHE A 202 -5.76 16.14 7.90
C PHE A 202 -5.22 15.47 9.16
N PRO A 203 -4.67 14.24 9.09
CA PRO A 203 -4.31 13.47 10.28
C PRO A 203 -3.32 14.19 11.21
N PHE A 204 -2.34 14.90 10.64
CA PHE A 204 -1.31 15.60 11.41
C PHE A 204 -1.79 16.88 12.09
N GLN A 205 -2.99 17.36 11.80
CA GLN A 205 -3.62 18.42 12.60
C GLN A 205 -4.11 17.88 13.96
N SER A 206 -4.31 16.56 14.08
CA SER A 206 -4.74 15.94 15.33
C SER A 206 -3.55 15.78 16.28
N GLU A 207 -3.64 16.42 17.45
CA GLU A 207 -2.63 16.27 18.51
C GLU A 207 -2.45 14.81 18.94
N LYS A 208 -3.55 14.03 18.95
CA LYS A 208 -3.53 12.58 19.25
C LYS A 208 -2.62 11.82 18.30
N ILE A 209 -2.71 12.10 16.99
CA ILE A 209 -1.86 11.47 15.98
C ILE A 209 -0.41 11.91 16.18
N GLN A 210 -0.16 13.20 16.35
CA GLN A 210 1.20 13.69 16.58
C GLN A 210 1.85 13.08 17.83
N TYR A 211 1.09 12.97 18.94
CA TYR A 211 1.56 12.34 20.16
C TYR A 211 1.93 10.89 19.92
N LYS A 212 1.05 10.11 19.26
CA LYS A 212 1.31 8.71 18.94
C LYS A 212 2.57 8.55 18.07
N CYS A 213 2.73 9.38 17.04
CA CYS A 213 3.94 9.37 16.20
C CYS A 213 5.22 9.61 17.03
N ARG A 214 5.21 10.59 17.93
CA ARG A 214 6.36 10.89 18.81
C ARG A 214 6.65 9.75 19.78
N GLN A 215 5.61 9.14 20.38
CA GLN A 215 5.76 8.03 21.32
C GLN A 215 6.36 6.81 20.64
N THR A 216 5.81 6.37 19.51
CA THR A 216 6.34 5.20 18.81
C THR A 216 7.77 5.41 18.33
N CYS A 217 8.11 6.60 17.84
CA CYS A 217 9.49 6.91 17.47
C CYS A 217 10.43 6.83 18.68
N PHE A 218 9.97 7.30 19.85
CA PHE A 218 10.73 7.28 21.08
C PHE A 218 10.89 5.86 21.64
N GLU A 219 9.84 5.04 21.62
CA GLU A 219 9.88 3.64 22.05
C GLU A 219 10.85 2.81 21.21
N ASN A 220 10.89 3.04 19.90
CA ASN A 220 11.71 2.26 18.99
C ASN A 220 13.16 2.76 18.87
N HIS A 221 13.38 4.07 19.02
CA HIS A 221 14.66 4.71 18.68
C HIS A 221 15.19 5.68 19.75
N GLY A 222 14.51 5.84 20.88
CA GLY A 222 14.91 6.76 21.97
C GLY A 222 14.79 8.25 21.64
N VAL A 223 14.33 8.62 20.44
CA VAL A 223 14.19 10.00 19.97
C VAL A 223 12.76 10.32 19.56
N LYS A 224 12.36 11.59 19.70
CA LYS A 224 10.97 12.02 19.39
C LYS A 224 10.76 12.35 17.91
N ASN A 225 11.83 12.46 17.13
CA ASN A 225 11.80 12.78 15.71
C ASN A 225 12.79 11.86 14.96
N PRO A 226 12.36 11.18 13.88
CA PRO A 226 13.24 10.34 13.07
C PRO A 226 14.48 11.07 12.52
N PHE A 227 14.40 12.38 12.26
CA PHE A 227 15.56 13.17 11.82
C PHE A 227 16.58 13.48 12.92
N GLN A 228 16.40 12.92 14.12
CA GLN A 228 17.40 12.92 15.18
C GLN A 228 18.20 11.61 15.22
N ILE A 229 17.81 10.62 14.40
CA ILE A 229 18.48 9.34 14.28
C ILE A 229 19.71 9.54 13.37
N PRO A 230 20.95 9.38 13.87
CA PRO A 230 22.17 9.63 13.10
C PRO A 230 22.19 8.86 11.78
N GLU A 231 21.81 7.57 11.79
CA GLU A 231 21.84 6.72 10.61
C GLU A 231 20.92 7.24 9.50
N ILE A 232 19.76 7.81 9.85
CA ILE A 232 18.84 8.43 8.89
C ILE A 232 19.45 9.71 8.31
N ILE A 233 20.06 10.52 9.16
CA ILE A 233 20.70 11.77 8.75
C ILE A 233 21.87 11.47 7.81
N ASP A 234 22.78 10.59 8.19
CA ASP A 234 23.94 10.24 7.35
C ASP A 234 23.50 9.65 6.01
N THR A 235 22.51 8.76 5.98
CA THR A 235 21.97 8.22 4.73
C THR A 235 21.48 9.34 3.79
N ILE A 236 20.80 10.36 4.32
CA ILE A 236 20.32 11.51 3.54
C ILE A 236 21.51 12.31 2.99
N PHE A 237 22.53 12.53 3.82
CA PHE A 237 23.68 13.33 3.44
C PHE A 237 24.56 12.60 2.41
N GLU A 238 24.81 11.30 2.61
CA GLU A 238 25.53 10.45 1.68
C GLU A 238 24.84 10.38 0.32
N THR A 239 23.51 10.19 0.30
CA THR A 239 22.74 10.13 -0.94
C THR A 239 22.83 11.43 -1.75
N ARG A 240 22.85 12.58 -1.06
CA ARG A 240 22.77 13.89 -1.71
C ARG A 240 24.13 14.50 -2.02
N TRP A 241 25.12 14.29 -1.16
CA TRP A 241 26.42 14.94 -1.21
C TRP A 241 27.59 13.96 -1.19
N GLY A 242 27.36 12.66 -0.99
CA GLY A 242 28.44 11.66 -0.93
C GLY A 242 29.31 11.76 0.32
N LEU A 243 28.82 12.43 1.37
CA LEU A 243 29.52 12.69 2.63
C LEU A 243 28.58 12.35 3.79
N THR A 244 29.12 11.92 4.92
CA THR A 244 28.39 11.89 6.19
C THR A 244 28.00 13.31 6.62
N HIS A 245 27.09 13.42 7.59
CA HIS A 245 26.69 14.73 8.10
C HIS A 245 27.86 15.51 8.69
N ASP A 246 28.76 14.83 9.42
CA ASP A 246 29.90 15.49 10.07
C ASP A 246 30.95 15.91 9.03
N GLU A 247 31.29 15.05 8.07
CA GLU A 247 32.18 15.42 6.95
C GLU A 247 31.61 16.57 6.12
N TYR A 248 30.28 16.57 5.90
CA TYR A 248 29.62 17.69 5.24
C TYR A 248 29.83 18.98 6.03
N LEU A 249 29.63 18.97 7.35
CA LEU A 249 29.82 20.15 8.18
C LEU A 249 31.27 20.64 8.16
N GLU A 250 32.25 19.74 8.17
CA GLU A 250 33.68 20.06 8.06
C GLU A 250 34.05 20.63 6.69
N SER A 251 33.36 20.22 5.62
CA SER A 251 33.56 20.76 4.27
C SER A 251 33.05 22.20 4.09
N LEU A 252 32.21 22.69 5.01
CA LEU A 252 31.59 24.01 4.85
C LEU A 252 32.56 25.14 5.19
N PRO A 253 32.60 26.21 4.38
CA PRO A 253 33.32 27.42 4.75
C PRO A 253 32.84 27.99 6.09
N ASP A 254 33.76 28.52 6.90
CA ASP A 254 33.46 29.08 8.23
C ASP A 254 32.32 30.11 8.21
N PHE A 255 32.31 30.98 7.19
CA PHE A 255 31.24 31.96 7.03
C PHE A 255 29.87 31.30 6.82
N LYS A 256 29.80 30.16 6.11
CA LYS A 256 28.56 29.42 5.89
C LYS A 256 28.07 28.77 7.19
N LEU A 257 28.97 28.21 8.00
CA LEU A 257 28.64 27.72 9.34
C LEU A 257 28.13 28.84 10.25
N TYR A 258 28.82 29.97 10.27
CA TYR A 258 28.43 31.17 11.01
C TYR A 258 27.03 31.66 10.59
N ARG A 259 26.81 31.84 9.28
CA ARG A 259 25.52 32.25 8.70
C ARG A 259 24.41 31.28 9.08
N ASN A 260 24.64 29.98 8.98
CA ASN A 260 23.65 28.96 9.36
C ASN A 260 23.25 29.08 10.84
N ARG A 261 24.21 29.33 11.73
CA ARG A 261 23.95 29.56 13.16
C ARG A 261 23.16 30.85 13.40
N VAL A 262 23.51 31.95 12.74
CA VAL A 262 22.75 33.22 12.83
C VAL A 262 21.30 33.02 12.37
N LEU A 263 21.08 32.37 11.23
CA LEU A 263 19.75 32.12 10.70
C LEU A 263 18.94 31.19 11.61
N PHE A 264 19.59 30.19 12.24
CA PHE A 264 18.95 29.33 13.23
C PHE A 264 18.41 30.14 14.42
N PHE A 265 19.19 31.08 14.96
CA PHE A 265 18.73 31.94 16.05
C PHE A 265 17.66 32.94 15.59
N THR A 266 17.82 33.50 14.39
CA THR A 266 16.86 34.43 13.76
C THR A 266 15.48 33.80 13.63
N ARG A 267 15.39 32.54 13.18
CA ARG A 267 14.11 31.82 13.01
C ARG A 267 13.36 31.57 14.32
N LYS A 268 14.05 31.59 15.46
CA LYS A 268 13.46 31.41 16.79
C LYS A 268 12.97 32.72 17.40
N GLN A 269 13.29 33.87 16.80
CA GLN A 269 12.88 35.17 17.32
C GLN A 269 11.39 35.44 17.02
N PRO A 270 10.69 36.19 17.89
CA PRO A 270 9.29 36.60 17.68
C PRO A 270 9.17 37.71 16.63
N THR A 271 9.55 37.44 15.39
CA THR A 271 9.61 38.42 14.28
C THR A 271 8.26 39.04 13.90
N HIS A 272 7.13 38.46 14.33
CA HIS A 272 5.79 39.03 14.18
C HIS A 272 5.61 40.35 14.95
N LEU A 273 6.51 40.67 15.88
CA LEU A 273 6.52 41.93 16.63
C LEU A 273 7.19 43.07 15.86
N LEU A 274 7.89 42.79 14.75
CA LEU A 274 8.56 43.81 13.96
C LEU A 274 7.56 44.68 13.21
N GLU A 275 7.89 45.96 13.05
CA GLU A 275 7.10 46.89 12.24
C GLU A 275 7.09 46.46 10.77
N ASN A 276 5.97 46.70 10.07
CA ASN A 276 5.76 46.36 8.66
C ASN A 276 5.88 44.86 8.31
N ILE A 277 5.82 43.95 9.30
CA ILE A 277 5.89 42.50 9.05
C ILE A 277 4.73 42.01 8.16
N GLU A 278 3.58 42.68 8.20
CA GLU A 278 2.42 42.38 7.36
C GLU A 278 2.69 42.60 5.86
N LYS A 279 3.68 43.42 5.51
CA LYS A 279 4.11 43.69 4.13
C LYS A 279 5.15 42.70 3.63
N ARG A 280 5.53 41.71 4.46
CA ARG A 280 6.53 40.72 4.11
C ARG A 280 6.08 39.91 2.90
N SER A 281 6.84 40.03 1.82
CA SER A 281 6.64 39.22 0.62
C SER A 281 7.98 39.09 -0.11
N ASN A 282 8.03 38.21 -1.12
CA ASN A 282 9.25 38.08 -1.93
C ASN A 282 9.55 39.35 -2.76
N TYR A 283 8.58 40.26 -2.92
CA TYR A 283 8.68 41.40 -3.84
C TYR A 283 8.63 42.77 -3.16
N ASP A 284 8.05 42.84 -1.96
CA ASP A 284 7.78 44.10 -1.26
C ASP A 284 8.74 44.28 -0.09
N HIS A 285 8.51 43.67 1.08
CA HIS A 285 9.43 43.80 2.22
C HIS A 285 10.14 42.49 2.58
N HIS A 286 11.45 42.56 2.83
CA HIS A 286 12.30 41.45 3.26
C HIS A 286 12.72 41.62 4.72
N LEU A 287 12.88 40.49 5.42
CA LEU A 287 13.49 40.49 6.75
C LEU A 287 15.00 40.57 6.57
N ASP A 288 15.62 41.61 7.11
CA ASP A 288 17.04 41.86 6.99
C ASP A 288 17.72 42.10 8.34
N HIS A 289 19.05 41.96 8.37
CA HIS A 289 19.86 42.22 9.55
C HIS A 289 20.42 43.66 9.50
N MET A 290 20.05 44.50 10.46
CA MET A 290 20.54 45.89 10.58
C MET A 290 22.07 45.93 10.59
N PHE A 291 22.70 45.08 11.40
CA PHE A 291 24.13 44.78 11.34
C PHE A 291 24.32 43.46 10.60
N THR A 292 24.98 43.50 9.44
CA THR A 292 24.97 42.37 8.51
C THR A 292 25.65 41.13 9.09
N ILE A 293 25.21 39.94 8.63
CA ILE A 293 25.81 38.65 9.04
C ILE A 293 27.30 38.61 8.69
N TYR A 294 27.69 39.20 7.56
CA TYR A 294 29.06 39.21 7.08
C TYR A 294 29.98 40.05 7.96
N GLU A 295 29.55 41.25 8.36
CA GLU A 295 30.32 42.07 9.29
C GLU A 295 30.37 41.44 10.69
N GLY A 296 29.29 40.80 11.13
CA GLY A 296 29.29 40.00 12.36
C GLY A 296 30.34 38.88 12.34
N PHE A 297 30.47 38.18 11.21
CA PHE A 297 31.48 37.15 11.01
C PHE A 297 32.91 37.72 11.04
N LYS A 298 33.19 38.76 10.24
CA LYS A 298 34.51 39.40 10.19
C LYS A 298 34.99 39.87 11.56
N GLN A 299 34.07 40.37 12.38
CA GLN A 299 34.36 40.92 13.69
C GLN A 299 34.21 39.90 14.83
N ASN A 300 34.02 38.62 14.50
CA ASN A 300 33.86 37.51 15.45
C ASN A 300 32.77 37.76 16.51
N ILE A 301 31.67 38.38 16.12
CA ILE A 301 30.52 38.64 17.01
C ILE A 301 29.71 37.36 17.16
N CYS A 302 29.24 37.07 18.37
CA CYS A 302 28.45 35.88 18.64
C CYS A 302 27.21 35.79 17.70
N PRO A 303 26.98 34.66 16.98
CA PRO A 303 25.83 34.48 16.10
C PRO A 303 24.47 34.75 16.75
N TYR A 304 24.36 34.51 18.06
CA TYR A 304 23.14 34.77 18.83
C TYR A 304 22.81 36.27 18.91
N ILE A 305 23.83 37.13 18.99
CA ILE A 305 23.66 38.60 19.02
C ILE A 305 23.19 39.07 17.65
N ILE A 306 23.86 38.63 16.58
CA ILE A 306 23.48 38.99 15.20
C ILE A 306 22.08 38.49 14.85
N GLY A 307 21.73 37.28 15.27
CA GLY A 307 20.41 36.69 15.01
C GLY A 307 19.29 37.15 15.95
N ASN A 308 19.55 38.09 16.86
CA ASN A 308 18.56 38.57 17.81
C ASN A 308 17.58 39.55 17.14
N ILE A 309 16.32 39.58 17.60
CA ILE A 309 15.28 40.46 17.06
C ILE A 309 15.68 41.95 17.05
N ILE A 310 16.48 42.39 18.02
CA ILE A 310 16.98 43.77 18.10
C ILE A 310 17.91 44.16 16.95
N ASN A 311 18.41 43.18 16.20
CA ASN A 311 19.23 43.37 15.00
C ASN A 311 18.42 43.15 13.71
N LEU A 312 17.11 42.93 13.78
CA LEU A 312 16.27 42.63 12.63
C LEU A 312 15.39 43.82 12.27
N GLU A 313 15.21 44.03 10.97
CA GLU A 313 14.32 45.05 10.43
C GLU A 313 13.60 44.52 9.18
N MET A 314 12.45 45.11 8.88
CA MET A 314 11.75 44.89 7.63
C MET A 314 12.14 46.00 6.66
N LEU A 315 12.94 45.67 5.64
CA LEU A 315 13.34 46.61 4.60
C LEU A 315 12.50 46.42 3.35
N THR A 316 12.24 47.50 2.63
CA THR A 316 11.70 47.39 1.27
C THR A 316 12.69 46.66 0.37
N SER A 317 12.20 46.01 -0.68
CA SER A 317 13.03 45.27 -1.62
C SER A 317 13.97 46.20 -2.39
N GLU A 318 13.61 47.49 -2.52
CA GLU A 318 14.45 48.51 -3.11
C GLU A 318 15.61 48.90 -2.18
N ASP A 319 15.30 49.18 -0.91
CA ASP A 319 16.32 49.52 0.09
C ASP A 319 17.27 48.34 0.36
N ASN A 320 16.74 47.11 0.43
CA ASN A 320 17.54 45.90 0.64
C ASN A 320 18.52 45.65 -0.51
N ARG A 321 18.12 45.93 -1.77
CA ARG A 321 19.03 45.83 -2.93
C ARG A 321 20.12 46.90 -2.87
N SER A 322 19.79 48.10 -2.41
CA SER A 322 20.73 49.22 -2.28
C SER A 322 21.73 49.03 -1.13
N LYS A 323 21.32 48.36 -0.05
CA LYS A 323 22.11 48.17 1.18
C LYS A 323 23.31 47.22 1.03
N HIS A 324 23.26 46.24 0.12
CA HIS A 324 24.33 45.28 -0.15
C HIS A 324 25.05 44.70 1.10
N ILE A 325 26.24 45.18 1.48
CA ILE A 325 27.00 44.75 2.69
C ILE A 325 26.99 45.79 3.82
N ASP A 326 26.34 46.93 3.60
CA ASP A 326 26.34 48.06 4.52
C ASP A 326 25.42 47.79 5.71
N CYS A 327 25.84 48.25 6.88
CA CYS A 327 25.09 48.11 8.12
C CYS A 327 24.26 49.37 8.38
N SER A 328 22.96 49.19 8.70
CA SER A 328 22.06 50.26 9.15
C SER A 328 22.39 50.78 10.56
N GLN A 329 23.21 50.03 11.32
CA GLN A 329 23.66 50.43 12.66
C GLN A 329 25.14 50.13 12.86
N THR A 330 25.78 50.84 13.79
CA THR A 330 27.17 50.55 14.19
C THR A 330 27.25 49.36 15.14
N LYS A 331 28.46 48.87 15.38
CA LYS A 331 28.73 47.80 16.34
C LYS A 331 28.32 48.22 17.75
N GLU A 332 28.66 49.44 18.15
CA GLU A 332 28.38 49.98 19.49
C GLU A 332 26.88 50.04 19.73
N GLN A 333 26.12 50.52 18.74
CA GLN A 333 24.65 50.56 18.78
C GLN A 333 24.03 49.16 18.88
N LEU A 334 24.58 48.18 18.15
CA LEU A 334 24.13 46.79 18.23
C LEU A 334 24.28 46.25 19.66
N PHE A 335 25.45 46.43 20.28
CA PHE A 335 25.70 45.95 21.65
C PHE A 335 24.85 46.69 22.68
N GLU A 336 24.70 48.01 22.57
CA GLU A 336 23.84 48.81 23.44
C GLU A 336 22.38 48.32 23.39
N LYS A 337 21.84 48.11 22.18
CA LYS A 337 20.49 47.53 22.01
C LYS A 337 20.41 46.11 22.57
N TYR A 338 21.45 45.30 22.37
CA TYR A 338 21.45 43.92 22.84
C TYR A 338 21.51 43.82 24.38
N ASP A 339 22.25 44.69 25.03
CA ASP A 339 22.30 44.77 26.49
C ASP A 339 20.94 45.23 27.05
N ASN A 340 20.26 46.14 26.35
CA ASN A 340 18.91 46.60 26.68
C ASN A 340 17.77 45.76 26.06
N ARG A 341 18.07 44.55 25.55
CA ARG A 341 17.13 43.78 24.70
C ARG A 341 15.80 43.43 25.36
N GLN A 342 15.78 43.23 26.68
CA GLN A 342 14.54 42.86 27.38
C GLN A 342 13.54 44.02 27.35
N ASN A 343 13.99 45.23 27.67
CA ASN A 343 13.17 46.43 27.63
C ASN A 343 12.69 46.73 26.20
N LEU A 344 13.57 46.55 25.19
CA LEU A 344 13.20 46.71 23.78
C LEU A 344 12.16 45.67 23.33
N LEU A 345 12.29 44.43 23.77
CA LEU A 345 11.31 43.38 23.47
C LEU A 345 9.95 43.70 24.11
N GLU A 346 9.93 44.15 25.36
CA GLU A 346 8.71 44.59 26.02
C GLU A 346 8.06 45.77 25.28
N GLN A 347 8.87 46.71 24.77
CA GLN A 347 8.38 47.83 23.98
C GLN A 347 7.73 47.34 22.67
N LEU A 348 8.38 46.42 21.94
CA LEU A 348 7.80 45.82 20.73
C LEU A 348 6.48 45.10 21.01
N ILE A 349 6.36 44.39 22.13
CA ILE A 349 5.11 43.73 22.54
C ILE A 349 4.01 44.78 22.80
N LYS A 350 4.34 45.87 23.50
CA LYS A 350 3.39 46.97 23.77
C LYS A 350 2.91 47.60 22.46
N ASP A 351 3.82 47.88 21.55
CA ASP A 351 3.51 48.50 20.26
C ASP A 351 2.66 47.59 19.38
N TYR A 352 2.98 46.29 19.34
CA TYR A 352 2.18 45.29 18.64
C TYR A 352 0.75 45.21 19.19
N ASN A 353 0.59 45.12 20.52
CA ASN A 353 -0.73 45.06 21.16
C ASN A 353 -1.54 46.34 20.90
N LYS A 354 -0.90 47.52 20.92
CA LYS A 354 -1.53 48.79 20.58
C LYS A 354 -2.04 48.79 19.13
N LYS A 355 -1.23 48.30 18.17
CA LYS A 355 -1.61 48.19 16.76
C LYS A 355 -2.81 47.26 16.56
N GLN A 356 -2.83 46.11 17.25
CA GLN A 356 -3.97 45.17 17.20
C GLN A 356 -5.25 45.79 17.77
N SER A 357 -5.15 46.55 18.87
CA SER A 357 -6.31 47.23 19.48
C SER A 357 -6.95 48.33 18.63
N LEU A 358 -6.21 48.87 17.64
CA LEU A 358 -6.70 49.89 16.70
C LEU A 358 -7.37 49.31 15.45
N ILE A 359 -7.31 47.98 15.28
CA ILE A 359 -7.88 47.25 14.12
C ILE A 359 -9.26 46.66 14.46
N ILE A 360 -9.70 46.77 15.72
CA ILE A 360 -11.05 46.47 16.22
C ILE A 360 -11.84 47.78 16.29
#